data_AF-A0A319CPS7-F1
#
_entry.id   AF-A0A319CPS7-F1
#
_cell.length_a   1.000
_cell.length_b   1.000
_cell.length_c   1.000
_cell.angle_alpha   90.00
_cell.angle_beta   90.00
_cell.angle_gamma   90.00
#
_symmetry.space_group_name_H-M   'P 1'
#
loop_
_entity.id
_entity.type
_entity.pdbx_description
1 polymer ?
#
loop_
_entity_poly.entity_id
_entity_poly.type
_entity_poly.pdbx_seq_one_letter_code
_entity_poly.pdbx_strand_id
1 'polypeptide(L)'
;MATSRNPPWGGVYGLAGQQSVGSIQDIYSCSDAHSGMLEVYTSEYRGNLIFALECTDEAIIGPEQVVKKQYLHVLLKGASPTVVLLPPGEDALEVLKALPTTSWEKGSPPHRLIVGQDRAGQVLFRLETSSALIDAMSVPILLNDLALALRGQLPPDVATPYSEYLACLQTWPKEETVEYWKGALAGAHPCRLPRRPSAEEAGSHLAPLSLTSQAYESLAWALVLQHYTQSADVCFGSIVSGRDIPLPHIWQMVGPFFNILPCRMVLDGDVDDGAPRTVLDVLRANQMSIQRRNDDHHYSVPEVVRQAGLAIHGDQQLFNTVLTVQPQFEPSTSATGIGFILLEIDDATEYDMCLAAVLSPGCIELEPGYWSSTCLDAYVSEILDRFCGAVGWIVDHPGDAITAVAF
;
A
#
# COMPACT_ATOMS: atom_id res chain seq x y z
N MET A 1 43.39 -17.36 -27.26
CA MET A 1 42.17 -17.97 -27.83
C MET A 1 41.22 -18.27 -26.68
N ALA A 2 40.32 -17.34 -26.39
CA ALA A 2 39.25 -17.55 -25.42
C ALA A 2 37.96 -17.18 -26.14
N THR A 3 37.13 -18.21 -26.35
CA THR A 3 35.87 -18.16 -27.09
C THR A 3 34.75 -17.66 -26.19
N SER A 4 33.88 -16.87 -26.81
CA SER A 4 32.60 -16.37 -26.32
C SER A 4 31.69 -17.45 -25.73
N ARG A 5 30.99 -17.11 -24.64
CA ARG A 5 29.63 -17.60 -24.35
C ARG A 5 28.82 -16.48 -23.70
N ASN A 6 28.18 -15.66 -24.53
CA ASN A 6 26.98 -14.94 -24.09
C ASN A 6 25.85 -15.96 -23.92
N PRO A 7 25.01 -15.88 -22.86
CA PRO A 7 23.82 -16.72 -22.74
C PRO A 7 22.77 -16.34 -23.81
N PRO A 8 21.88 -17.28 -24.21
CA PRO A 8 21.07 -17.19 -25.44
C PRO A 8 19.78 -16.36 -25.30
N TRP A 9 19.67 -15.43 -24.34
CA TRP A 9 18.46 -14.64 -24.10
C TRP A 9 18.31 -13.41 -25.02
N GLY A 10 18.96 -13.41 -26.18
CA GLY A 10 18.99 -12.29 -27.14
C GLY A 10 17.79 -12.21 -28.09
N GLY A 11 16.68 -12.88 -27.81
CA GLY A 11 15.61 -13.10 -28.80
C GLY A 11 14.18 -13.14 -28.26
N VAL A 12 13.83 -12.31 -27.26
CA VAL A 12 12.44 -12.20 -26.75
C VAL A 12 11.92 -10.76 -26.75
N TYR A 13 12.61 -9.81 -27.40
CA TYR A 13 12.08 -8.45 -27.58
C TYR A 13 11.14 -8.38 -28.80
N GLY A 14 9.96 -8.97 -28.65
CA GLY A 14 8.80 -8.58 -29.43
C GLY A 14 8.12 -7.38 -28.76
N LEU A 15 8.70 -6.18 -28.89
CA LEU A 15 8.09 -4.95 -28.38
C LEU A 15 7.11 -4.43 -29.43
N ALA A 16 5.83 -4.71 -29.21
CA ALA A 16 4.72 -4.25 -30.01
C ALA A 16 4.07 -3.00 -29.41
N GLY A 17 4.05 -1.92 -30.18
CA GLY A 17 2.92 -0.97 -30.20
C GLY A 17 3.09 0.32 -29.39
N GLN A 18 3.54 1.39 -30.05
CA GLN A 18 3.11 2.74 -29.65
C GLN A 18 1.57 2.78 -29.72
N GLN A 19 0.92 3.03 -28.58
CA GLN A 19 -0.53 3.16 -28.54
C GLN A 19 -0.95 4.40 -29.33
N SER A 20 -1.81 4.21 -30.34
CA SER A 20 -2.34 5.30 -31.15
C SER A 20 -3.53 5.95 -30.44
N VAL A 21 -3.79 7.25 -30.68
CA VAL A 21 -4.98 7.94 -30.13
C VAL A 21 -6.30 7.20 -30.44
N GLY A 22 -6.35 6.45 -31.55
CA GLY A 22 -7.51 5.64 -31.94
C GLY A 22 -7.82 4.44 -31.03
N SER A 23 -6.85 3.96 -30.23
CA SER A 23 -7.03 2.84 -29.29
C SER A 23 -7.54 3.27 -27.92
N ILE A 24 -7.63 4.58 -27.65
CA ILE A 24 -8.17 5.12 -26.39
C ILE A 24 -9.70 5.02 -26.42
N GLN A 25 -10.27 4.43 -25.38
CA GLN A 25 -11.70 4.39 -25.13
C GLN A 25 -12.15 5.61 -24.32
N ASP A 26 -11.43 5.92 -23.23
CA ASP A 26 -11.77 7.03 -22.34
C ASP A 26 -10.55 7.52 -21.54
N ILE A 27 -10.65 8.69 -20.92
CA ILE A 27 -9.60 9.29 -20.08
C ILE A 27 -10.25 9.87 -18.82
N TYR A 28 -9.77 9.45 -17.66
CA TYR A 28 -10.21 9.96 -16.35
C TYR A 28 -9.05 10.58 -15.58
N SER A 29 -9.35 11.52 -14.69
CA SER A 29 -8.37 11.93 -13.67
C SER A 29 -8.17 10.80 -12.67
N CYS A 30 -6.92 10.55 -12.25
CA CYS A 30 -6.68 9.66 -11.12
C CYS A 30 -7.30 10.21 -9.84
N SER A 31 -7.69 9.34 -8.91
CA SER A 31 -8.00 9.74 -7.53
C SER A 31 -6.76 10.33 -6.86
N ASP A 32 -6.93 11.07 -5.76
CA ASP A 32 -5.78 11.65 -5.05
C ASP A 32 -4.89 10.55 -4.44
N ALA A 33 -5.48 9.47 -3.90
CA ALA A 33 -4.78 8.28 -3.42
C ALA A 33 -3.90 7.65 -4.53
N HIS A 34 -4.49 7.44 -5.72
CA HIS A 34 -3.77 6.87 -6.86
C HIS A 34 -2.70 7.84 -7.40
N SER A 35 -2.98 9.14 -7.45
CA SER A 35 -2.00 10.15 -7.86
C SER A 35 -0.79 10.19 -6.92
N GLY A 36 -1.01 10.06 -5.60
CA GLY A 36 0.04 9.96 -4.61
C GLY A 36 0.98 8.78 -4.87
N MET A 37 0.43 7.59 -5.14
CA MET A 37 1.23 6.42 -5.51
C MET A 37 2.05 6.66 -6.79
N LEU A 38 1.44 7.28 -7.81
CA LEU A 38 2.11 7.57 -9.09
C LEU A 38 3.16 8.68 -8.98
N GLU A 39 3.09 9.56 -7.98
CA GLU A 39 4.07 10.61 -7.73
C GLU A 39 5.46 10.04 -7.38
N VAL A 40 5.47 8.87 -6.74
CA VAL A 40 6.66 8.11 -6.32
C VAL A 40 7.29 7.33 -7.49
N TYR A 41 6.53 7.04 -8.56
CA TYR A 41 7.06 6.42 -9.78
C TYR A 41 7.84 7.45 -10.61
N THR A 42 9.15 7.56 -10.38
CA THR A 42 10.01 8.50 -11.11
C THR A 42 10.63 7.90 -12.36
N SER A 43 10.55 8.64 -13.48
CA SER A 43 11.24 8.36 -14.74
C SER A 43 12.69 8.86 -14.70
N GLU A 44 13.66 7.98 -14.91
CA GLU A 44 15.05 8.36 -15.20
C GLU A 44 15.18 8.82 -16.66
N TYR A 45 15.04 10.13 -16.90
CA TYR A 45 15.69 10.93 -17.98
C TYR A 45 15.30 12.40 -17.75
N ARG A 46 16.28 13.32 -17.59
CA ARG A 46 16.02 14.75 -17.33
C ARG A 46 16.58 15.65 -18.44
N GLY A 47 15.77 16.62 -18.87
CA GLY A 47 16.19 17.78 -19.65
C GLY A 47 15.63 19.05 -18.99
N ASN A 48 16.47 20.09 -18.86
CA ASN A 48 16.09 21.34 -18.18
C ASN A 48 15.82 22.43 -19.21
N LEU A 49 14.65 23.05 -19.13
CA LEU A 49 14.25 24.22 -19.93
C LEU A 49 13.61 25.24 -18.99
N ILE A 50 13.97 26.51 -19.14
CA ILE A 50 13.45 27.63 -18.33
C ILE A 50 12.58 28.51 -19.24
N PHE A 51 11.35 28.77 -18.82
CA PHE A 51 10.40 29.64 -19.51
C PHE A 51 9.89 30.72 -18.55
N ALA A 52 9.55 31.90 -19.07
CA ALA A 52 8.83 32.94 -18.35
C ALA A 52 7.35 32.91 -18.77
N LEU A 53 6.45 33.00 -17.80
CA LEU A 53 5.02 33.09 -18.02
C LEU A 53 4.66 34.56 -18.31
N GLU A 54 4.11 34.86 -19.49
CA GLU A 54 3.55 36.18 -19.82
C GLU A 54 2.02 36.09 -19.81
N CYS A 55 1.37 36.86 -18.94
CA CYS A 55 -0.09 36.98 -18.89
C CYS A 55 -0.51 38.34 -19.45
N THR A 56 -1.46 38.38 -20.37
CA THR A 56 -1.97 39.62 -20.98
C THR A 56 -2.98 40.36 -20.09
N ASP A 57 -3.42 39.72 -19.02
CA ASP A 57 -4.48 40.17 -18.13
C ASP A 57 -3.88 40.30 -16.72
N GLU A 58 -4.41 41.17 -15.86
CA GLU A 58 -3.89 41.43 -14.49
C GLU A 58 -4.04 40.24 -13.49
N ALA A 59 -4.31 39.04 -13.98
CA ALA A 59 -4.42 37.84 -13.15
C ALA A 59 -3.04 37.44 -12.61
N ILE A 60 -2.90 37.41 -11.28
CA ILE A 60 -1.72 36.89 -10.61
C ILE A 60 -1.81 35.36 -10.62
N ILE A 61 -1.04 34.71 -11.50
CA ILE A 61 -0.87 33.26 -11.53
C ILE A 61 0.28 32.89 -10.58
N GLY A 62 -0.05 32.28 -9.44
CA GLY A 62 0.94 31.79 -8.50
C GLY A 62 1.63 30.51 -9.00
N PRO A 63 2.88 30.21 -8.55
CA PRO A 63 3.64 29.03 -8.99
C PRO A 63 2.90 27.70 -8.77
N GLU A 64 2.06 27.60 -7.73
CA GLU A 64 1.20 26.46 -7.43
C GLU A 64 0.12 26.19 -8.49
N GLN A 65 -0.25 27.21 -9.28
CA GLN A 65 -1.19 27.07 -10.41
C GLN A 65 -0.49 26.58 -11.68
N VAL A 66 0.83 26.75 -11.78
CA VAL A 66 1.64 26.37 -12.95
C VAL A 66 2.12 24.91 -12.86
N VAL A 67 2.38 24.43 -11.64
CA VAL A 67 2.90 23.07 -11.39
C VAL A 67 1.77 22.16 -10.90
N LYS A 68 0.90 21.72 -11.80
CA LYS A 68 -0.02 20.62 -11.50
C LYS A 68 0.34 19.41 -12.35
N LYS A 69 1.22 18.55 -11.82
CA LYS A 69 1.44 17.23 -12.39
C LYS A 69 0.13 16.45 -12.23
N GLN A 70 -0.56 16.23 -13.34
CA GLN A 70 -1.80 15.45 -13.34
C GLN A 70 -1.52 14.07 -13.93
N TYR A 71 -1.87 13.05 -13.15
CA TYR A 71 -1.90 11.68 -13.63
C TYR A 71 -3.28 11.38 -14.20
N LEU A 72 -3.28 10.70 -15.34
CA LEU A 72 -4.49 10.35 -16.07
C LEU A 72 -4.61 8.84 -16.16
N HIS A 73 -5.80 8.32 -15.89
CA HIS A 73 -6.18 6.95 -16.18
C HIS A 73 -6.64 6.91 -17.65
N VAL A 74 -5.87 6.26 -18.51
CA VAL A 74 -6.22 6.06 -19.92
C VAL A 74 -6.83 4.67 -20.08
N LEU A 75 -8.12 4.61 -20.42
CA LEU A 75 -8.80 3.36 -20.73
C LEU A 75 -8.62 3.04 -22.20
N LEU A 76 -8.22 1.82 -22.53
CA LEU A 76 -8.03 1.36 -23.90
C LEU A 76 -9.23 0.56 -24.38
N LYS A 77 -9.60 0.70 -25.66
CA LYS A 77 -10.67 -0.08 -26.31
C LYS A 77 -10.37 -1.59 -26.32
N GLY A 78 -9.09 -1.93 -26.21
CA GLY A 78 -8.60 -3.30 -26.07
C GLY A 78 -7.14 -3.27 -25.69
N ALA A 79 -6.73 -4.25 -24.89
CA ALA A 79 -5.34 -4.48 -24.53
C ALA A 79 -4.98 -5.93 -24.79
N SER A 80 -3.82 -6.17 -25.41
CA SER A 80 -3.27 -7.51 -25.51
C SER A 80 -2.57 -7.84 -24.19
N PRO A 81 -2.93 -8.92 -23.50
CA PRO A 81 -2.25 -9.29 -22.26
C PRO A 81 -0.82 -9.74 -22.57
N THR A 82 0.12 -9.37 -21.71
CA THR A 82 1.50 -9.85 -21.79
C THR A 82 1.60 -11.17 -21.03
N VAL A 83 1.52 -12.30 -21.76
CA VAL A 83 1.67 -13.64 -21.18
C VAL A 83 2.93 -14.30 -21.71
N VAL A 84 3.80 -14.78 -20.81
CA VAL A 84 5.04 -15.49 -21.14
C VAL A 84 4.93 -16.93 -20.65
N LEU A 85 5.13 -17.89 -21.56
CA LEU A 85 5.20 -19.31 -21.20
C LEU A 85 6.67 -19.73 -21.12
N LEU A 86 7.08 -20.26 -19.98
CA LEU A 86 8.41 -20.84 -19.81
C LEU A 86 8.53 -22.14 -20.62
N PRO A 87 9.71 -22.40 -21.22
CA PRO A 87 9.91 -23.61 -22.01
C PRO A 87 9.82 -24.88 -21.14
N PRO A 88 9.34 -26.00 -21.70
CA PRO A 88 9.31 -27.27 -20.98
C PRO A 88 10.72 -27.74 -20.59
N GLY A 89 10.88 -28.23 -19.36
CA GLY A 89 12.12 -28.86 -18.86
C GLY A 89 13.01 -27.97 -17.99
N GLU A 90 12.70 -26.68 -17.87
CA GLU A 90 13.27 -25.82 -16.84
C GLU A 90 12.48 -25.97 -15.53
N ASP A 91 13.13 -25.80 -14.38
CA ASP A 91 12.42 -25.74 -13.11
C ASP A 91 11.79 -24.35 -12.95
N ALA A 92 10.49 -24.24 -13.22
CA ALA A 92 9.81 -22.95 -13.22
C ALA A 92 9.96 -22.19 -11.88
N LEU A 93 10.08 -22.87 -10.73
CA LEU A 93 10.25 -22.15 -9.46
C LEU A 93 11.58 -21.40 -9.40
N GLU A 94 12.67 -22.05 -9.81
CA GLU A 94 14.01 -21.46 -9.86
C GLU A 94 14.05 -20.30 -10.85
N VAL A 95 13.46 -20.48 -12.05
CA VAL A 95 13.43 -19.44 -13.08
C VAL A 95 12.60 -18.25 -12.64
N LEU A 96 11.39 -18.47 -12.13
CA LEU A 96 10.49 -17.39 -11.71
C LEU A 96 11.10 -16.55 -10.59
N LYS A 97 11.85 -17.14 -9.65
CA LYS A 97 12.56 -16.41 -8.58
C LYS A 97 13.77 -15.63 -9.12
N ALA A 98 14.50 -16.17 -10.09
CA ALA A 98 15.70 -15.54 -10.63
C ALA A 98 15.40 -14.40 -11.63
N LEU A 99 14.18 -14.30 -12.16
CA LEU A 99 13.81 -13.29 -13.13
C LEU A 99 13.82 -11.88 -12.51
N PRO A 100 14.51 -10.90 -13.12
CA PRO A 100 14.45 -9.53 -12.66
C PRO A 100 13.07 -8.93 -12.94
N THR A 101 12.58 -8.13 -12.00
CA THR A 101 11.35 -7.34 -12.19
C THR A 101 11.53 -6.39 -13.37
N THR A 102 10.57 -6.38 -14.29
CA THR A 102 10.68 -5.61 -15.54
C THR A 102 10.32 -4.15 -15.35
N SER A 103 11.08 -3.27 -16.00
CA SER A 103 10.69 -1.87 -16.19
C SER A 103 9.67 -1.76 -17.32
N TRP A 104 8.56 -1.09 -17.05
CA TRP A 104 7.49 -0.93 -18.02
C TRP A 104 7.82 0.20 -19.00
N GLU A 105 7.63 -0.04 -20.30
CA GLU A 105 7.68 1.04 -21.28
C GLU A 105 6.57 2.06 -21.02
N LYS A 106 6.89 3.34 -21.22
CA LYS A 106 5.93 4.43 -21.02
C LYS A 106 4.73 4.26 -21.96
N GLY A 107 3.55 4.10 -21.37
CA GLY A 107 2.28 3.94 -22.09
C GLY A 107 1.84 2.49 -22.28
N SER A 108 2.67 1.50 -21.93
CA SER A 108 2.24 0.10 -21.87
C SER A 108 1.57 -0.20 -20.53
N PRO A 109 0.48 -0.99 -20.49
CA PRO A 109 -0.13 -1.41 -19.23
C PRO A 109 0.91 -2.17 -18.39
N PRO A 110 1.17 -1.77 -17.13
CA PRO A 110 2.22 -2.38 -16.30
C PRO A 110 1.76 -3.72 -15.72
N HIS A 111 1.59 -4.72 -16.58
CA HIS A 111 1.30 -6.09 -16.15
C HIS A 111 1.94 -7.14 -17.07
N ARG A 112 2.36 -8.25 -16.47
CA ARG A 112 2.88 -9.44 -17.17
C ARG A 112 2.58 -10.69 -16.35
N LEU A 113 2.03 -11.70 -17.00
CA LEU A 113 1.84 -13.03 -16.40
C LEU A 113 2.87 -13.99 -16.99
N ILE A 114 3.70 -14.58 -16.14
CA ILE A 114 4.66 -15.61 -16.54
C ILE A 114 4.16 -16.94 -16.00
N VAL A 115 4.08 -17.96 -16.84
CA VAL A 115 3.57 -19.29 -16.46
C VAL A 115 4.59 -20.35 -16.83
N GLY A 116 4.85 -21.28 -15.92
CA GLY A 116 5.72 -22.42 -16.15
C GLY A 116 5.29 -23.64 -15.36
N GLN A 117 6.04 -24.72 -15.52
CA GLN A 117 5.83 -25.95 -14.78
C GLN A 117 7.15 -26.35 -14.08
N ASP A 118 7.08 -26.73 -12.81
CA ASP A 118 8.25 -27.23 -12.10
C ASP A 118 8.55 -28.70 -12.44
N ARG A 119 9.62 -29.25 -11.85
CA ARG A 119 10.01 -30.66 -12.06
C ARG A 119 9.00 -31.67 -11.50
N ALA A 120 8.17 -31.28 -10.55
CA ALA A 120 7.12 -32.11 -9.96
C ALA A 120 5.83 -32.09 -10.82
N GLY A 121 5.77 -31.24 -11.84
CA GLY A 121 4.61 -31.06 -12.68
C GLY A 121 3.61 -30.03 -12.16
N GLN A 122 3.94 -29.29 -11.10
CA GLN A 122 3.13 -28.20 -10.58
C GLN A 122 3.22 -26.99 -11.51
N VAL A 123 2.07 -26.41 -11.86
CA VAL A 123 1.99 -25.18 -12.63
C VAL A 123 2.20 -23.99 -11.70
N LEU A 124 3.14 -23.14 -12.05
CA LEU A 124 3.52 -21.94 -11.32
C LEU A 124 3.27 -20.71 -12.17
N PHE A 125 2.88 -19.62 -11.52
CA PHE A 125 2.68 -18.33 -12.19
C PHE A 125 3.28 -17.20 -11.37
N ARG A 126 3.88 -16.24 -12.06
CA ARG A 126 4.31 -14.94 -11.51
C ARG A 126 3.51 -13.85 -12.20
N LEU A 127 2.71 -13.13 -11.42
CA LEU A 127 2.04 -11.92 -11.87
C LEU A 127 2.92 -10.74 -11.47
N GLU A 128 3.51 -10.07 -12.46
CA GLU A 128 4.19 -8.80 -12.27
C GLU A 128 3.20 -7.69 -12.59
N THR A 129 3.03 -6.74 -11.67
CA THR A 129 2.17 -5.58 -11.89
C THR A 129 2.57 -4.43 -10.96
N SER A 130 1.76 -3.36 -10.93
CA SER A 130 1.97 -2.20 -10.10
C SER A 130 0.76 -1.97 -9.20
N SER A 131 1.01 -1.48 -7.98
CA SER A 131 -0.04 -1.03 -7.04
C SER A 131 -0.88 0.14 -7.59
N ALA A 132 -0.47 0.73 -8.72
CA ALA A 132 -1.27 1.67 -9.51
C ALA A 132 -2.37 1.00 -10.36
N LEU A 133 -2.35 -0.32 -10.54
CA LEU A 133 -3.39 -1.05 -11.27
C LEU A 133 -4.27 -1.90 -10.37
N ILE A 134 -3.68 -2.52 -9.35
CA ILE A 134 -4.40 -3.44 -8.46
C ILE A 134 -3.96 -3.21 -7.01
N ASP A 135 -4.81 -3.60 -6.08
CA ASP A 135 -4.50 -3.68 -4.65
C ASP A 135 -4.48 -5.13 -4.16
N ALA A 136 -4.13 -5.34 -2.89
CA ALA A 136 -4.10 -6.68 -2.28
C ALA A 136 -5.47 -7.39 -2.37
N MET A 137 -6.58 -6.64 -2.26
CA MET A 137 -7.95 -7.17 -2.37
C MET A 137 -8.34 -7.57 -3.80
N SER A 138 -7.67 -7.02 -4.81
CA SER A 138 -7.87 -7.38 -6.22
C SER A 138 -7.30 -8.75 -6.55
N VAL A 139 -6.21 -9.16 -5.89
CA VAL A 139 -5.55 -10.46 -6.11
C VAL A 139 -6.50 -11.65 -5.94
N PRO A 140 -7.25 -11.81 -4.83
CA PRO A 140 -8.15 -12.95 -4.67
C PRO A 140 -9.31 -12.96 -5.67
N ILE A 141 -9.77 -11.78 -6.10
CA ILE A 141 -10.79 -11.65 -7.15
C ILE A 141 -10.23 -12.20 -8.47
N LEU A 142 -9.03 -11.75 -8.86
CA LEU A 142 -8.35 -12.21 -10.07
C LEU A 142 -8.08 -13.73 -10.04
N LEU A 143 -7.67 -14.27 -8.90
CA LEU A 143 -7.43 -15.71 -8.73
C LEU A 143 -8.74 -16.51 -8.84
N ASN A 144 -9.82 -16.04 -8.22
CA ASN A 144 -11.13 -16.67 -8.36
C ASN A 144 -11.61 -16.67 -9.82
N ASP A 145 -11.48 -15.54 -10.51
CA ASP A 145 -11.85 -15.42 -11.92
C ASP A 145 -10.99 -16.32 -12.81
N LEU A 146 -9.70 -16.44 -12.52
CA LEU A 146 -8.80 -17.37 -13.21
C LEU A 146 -9.25 -18.83 -13.01
N ALA A 147 -9.62 -19.23 -11.78
CA ALA A 147 -10.13 -20.57 -11.52
C ALA A 147 -11.42 -20.87 -12.30
N LEU A 148 -12.36 -19.91 -12.34
CA LEU A 148 -13.59 -20.02 -13.13
C LEU A 148 -13.28 -20.11 -14.62
N ALA A 149 -12.37 -19.28 -15.13
CA ALA A 149 -11.96 -19.27 -16.53
C ALA A 149 -11.33 -20.60 -16.97
N LEU A 150 -10.46 -21.19 -16.14
CA LEU A 150 -9.82 -22.48 -16.40
C LEU A 150 -10.83 -23.64 -16.49
N ARG A 151 -12.03 -23.47 -15.92
CA ARG A 151 -13.13 -24.44 -16.01
C ARG A 151 -14.17 -24.08 -17.07
N GLY A 152 -14.01 -22.98 -17.79
CA GLY A 152 -15.01 -22.46 -18.72
C GLY A 152 -16.29 -21.98 -18.03
N GLN A 153 -16.19 -21.55 -16.77
CA GLN A 153 -17.29 -21.12 -15.90
C GLN A 153 -17.26 -19.62 -15.58
N LEU A 154 -16.32 -18.86 -16.14
CA LEU A 154 -16.26 -17.41 -15.93
C LEU A 154 -17.55 -16.77 -16.50
N PRO A 155 -18.33 -16.05 -15.68
CA PRO A 155 -19.53 -15.37 -16.16
C PRO A 155 -19.20 -14.36 -17.27
N PRO A 156 -20.11 -14.15 -18.23
CA PRO A 156 -19.93 -13.14 -19.27
C PRO A 156 -20.16 -11.70 -18.78
N ASP A 157 -20.57 -11.51 -17.51
CA ASP A 157 -20.89 -10.20 -16.97
C ASP A 157 -19.67 -9.27 -16.99
N VAL A 158 -19.90 -8.04 -17.43
CA VAL A 158 -18.88 -7.00 -17.49
C VAL A 158 -18.67 -6.49 -16.07
N ALA A 159 -17.48 -6.70 -15.51
CA ALA A 159 -17.10 -6.15 -14.21
C ALA A 159 -17.40 -4.65 -14.16
N THR A 160 -17.88 -4.16 -13.01
CA THR A 160 -18.14 -2.73 -12.80
C THR A 160 -16.88 -1.93 -13.12
N PRO A 161 -16.93 -0.96 -14.06
CA PRO A 161 -15.75 -0.18 -14.43
C PRO A 161 -15.21 0.64 -13.26
N TYR A 162 -13.88 0.73 -13.13
CA TYR A 162 -13.24 1.59 -12.13
C TYR A 162 -13.63 3.08 -12.27
N SER A 163 -14.11 3.51 -13.44
CA SER A 163 -14.63 4.87 -13.62
C SER A 163 -15.88 5.18 -12.79
N GLU A 164 -16.69 4.17 -12.42
CA GLU A 164 -17.81 4.38 -11.49
C GLU A 164 -17.33 4.72 -10.08
N TYR A 165 -16.23 4.10 -9.64
CA TYR A 165 -15.57 4.47 -8.39
C TYR A 165 -15.07 5.91 -8.43
N LEU A 166 -14.40 6.31 -9.52
CA LEU A 166 -13.94 7.69 -9.71
C LEU A 166 -15.09 8.69 -9.73
N ALA A 167 -16.22 8.36 -10.36
CA ALA A 167 -17.41 9.18 -10.37
C ALA A 167 -18.00 9.36 -8.96
N CYS A 168 -18.02 8.29 -8.16
CA CYS A 168 -18.47 8.37 -6.77
C CYS A 168 -17.57 9.31 -5.94
N LEU A 169 -16.25 9.20 -6.07
CA LEU A 169 -15.30 10.09 -5.38
C LEU A 169 -15.47 11.57 -5.73
N GLN A 170 -15.89 11.89 -6.97
CA GLN A 170 -16.15 13.27 -7.36
C GLN A 170 -17.34 13.90 -6.63
N THR A 171 -18.27 13.07 -6.14
CA THR A 171 -19.46 13.54 -5.41
C THR A 171 -19.24 13.67 -3.90
N TRP A 172 -18.08 13.24 -3.38
CA TRP A 172 -17.80 13.26 -1.95
C TRP A 172 -17.57 14.68 -1.42
N PRO A 173 -18.07 15.03 -0.22
CA PRO A 173 -17.88 16.35 0.38
C PRO A 173 -16.41 16.63 0.71
N LYS A 174 -15.78 17.51 -0.07
CA LYS A 174 -14.34 17.81 0.04
C LYS A 174 -14.01 18.68 1.25
N GLU A 175 -14.85 19.67 1.52
CA GLU A 175 -14.61 20.66 2.57
C GLU A 175 -14.64 20.03 3.98
N GLU A 176 -15.58 19.10 4.22
CA GLU A 176 -15.69 18.41 5.52
C GLU A 176 -14.45 17.55 5.81
N THR A 177 -14.00 16.78 4.80
CA THR A 177 -12.80 15.96 4.92
C THR A 177 -11.54 16.78 5.15
N VAL A 178 -11.40 17.93 4.48
CA VAL A 178 -10.26 18.84 4.69
C VAL A 178 -10.24 19.39 6.11
N GLU A 179 -11.39 19.81 6.65
CA GLU A 179 -11.47 20.32 8.02
C GLU A 179 -11.18 19.23 9.07
N TYR A 180 -11.65 18.00 8.83
CA TYR A 180 -11.28 16.86 9.67
C TYR A 180 -9.76 16.68 9.72
N TRP A 181 -9.09 16.63 8.57
CA TRP A 181 -7.64 16.39 8.51
C TRP A 181 -6.81 17.53 9.11
N LYS A 182 -7.24 18.79 8.95
CA LYS A 182 -6.64 19.94 9.65
C LYS A 182 -6.71 19.76 11.16
N GLY A 183 -7.85 19.34 11.70
CA GLY A 183 -8.03 19.09 13.12
C GLY A 183 -7.20 17.89 13.61
N ALA A 184 -7.29 16.76 12.91
CA ALA A 184 -6.61 15.52 13.27
C ALA A 184 -5.08 15.65 13.30
N LEU A 185 -4.52 16.47 12.41
CA LEU A 185 -3.08 16.69 12.29
C LEU A 185 -2.58 18.00 12.88
N ALA A 186 -3.43 18.79 13.53
CA ALA A 186 -3.03 20.06 14.14
C ALA A 186 -1.85 19.88 15.11
N GLY A 187 -0.70 20.47 14.80
CA GLY A 187 0.52 20.37 15.61
C GLY A 187 1.29 19.05 15.47
N ALA A 188 0.95 18.21 14.50
CA ALA A 188 1.72 17.01 14.21
C ALA A 188 3.15 17.34 13.77
N HIS A 189 4.11 16.53 14.21
CA HIS A 189 5.50 16.57 13.77
C HIS A 189 5.92 15.24 13.12
N PRO A 190 7.00 15.23 12.34
CA PRO A 190 7.54 14.00 11.78
C PRO A 190 7.83 12.95 12.85
N CYS A 191 7.31 11.74 12.66
CA CYS A 191 7.53 10.59 13.55
C CYS A 191 8.26 9.52 12.76
N ARG A 192 9.55 9.30 13.07
CA ARG A 192 10.42 8.44 12.27
C ARG A 192 11.09 7.37 13.12
N LEU A 193 10.82 6.12 12.79
CA LEU A 193 11.55 4.99 13.33
C LEU A 193 13.04 5.12 12.91
N PRO A 194 14.00 5.01 13.86
CA PRO A 194 15.41 5.13 13.54
C PRO A 194 15.89 4.06 12.56
N ARG A 195 16.55 4.46 11.47
CA ARG A 195 17.17 3.51 10.52
C ARG A 195 18.41 2.85 11.15
N ARG A 196 18.50 1.53 11.02
CA ARG A 196 19.65 0.68 11.39
C ARG A 196 19.97 -0.26 10.21
N PRO A 197 20.73 0.20 9.20
CA PRO A 197 20.94 -0.53 7.95
C PRO A 197 21.83 -1.78 8.10
N SER A 198 21.60 -2.77 7.25
CA SER A 198 22.42 -3.98 7.05
C SER A 198 23.24 -3.92 5.76
N ALA A 199 24.24 -4.79 5.64
CA ALA A 199 24.92 -5.10 4.37
C ALA A 199 24.37 -6.37 3.67
N GLU A 200 23.43 -7.08 4.31
CA GLU A 200 22.84 -8.34 3.83
C GLU A 200 21.31 -8.21 3.66
N GLU A 201 20.74 -9.03 2.76
CA GLU A 201 19.33 -9.01 2.35
C GLU A 201 18.37 -9.53 3.45
N ALA A 202 17.15 -8.96 3.47
CA ALA A 202 16.18 -9.06 4.57
C ALA A 202 15.50 -10.43 4.71
N GLY A 203 15.10 -10.78 5.94
CA GLY A 203 14.26 -11.95 6.26
C GLY A 203 12.85 -11.59 6.78
N SER A 204 11.86 -12.45 6.49
CA SER A 204 10.53 -12.35 7.11
C SER A 204 10.50 -13.10 8.45
N HIS A 205 10.00 -12.45 9.51
CA HIS A 205 9.82 -13.04 10.83
C HIS A 205 8.34 -13.06 11.18
N LEU A 206 7.80 -14.26 11.45
CA LEU A 206 6.43 -14.47 11.88
C LEU A 206 6.37 -14.63 13.41
N ALA A 207 5.52 -13.85 14.07
CA ALA A 207 5.21 -14.00 15.50
C ALA A 207 3.69 -14.19 15.69
N PRO A 208 3.23 -15.34 16.21
CA PRO A 208 1.82 -15.58 16.51
C PRO A 208 1.41 -15.01 17.88
N LEU A 209 0.29 -14.28 17.96
CA LEU A 209 -0.29 -13.74 19.19
C LEU A 209 -1.82 -13.91 19.24
N SER A 210 -2.43 -14.25 20.37
CA SER A 210 -3.91 -14.18 20.49
C SER A 210 -4.31 -12.82 21.05
N LEU A 211 -5.15 -12.01 20.37
CA LEU A 211 -6.01 -10.88 20.87
C LEU A 211 -6.69 -10.15 19.68
N THR A 212 -7.66 -9.21 19.88
CA THR A 212 -8.49 -8.65 18.76
C THR A 212 -8.84 -7.16 18.83
N SER A 213 -8.92 -6.57 17.62
CA SER A 213 -9.48 -5.29 17.16
C SER A 213 -8.41 -4.23 16.86
N GLN A 214 -8.45 -3.68 15.62
CA GLN A 214 -7.49 -2.72 15.04
C GLN A 214 -7.01 -1.62 16.00
N ALA A 215 -7.83 -1.25 16.98
CA ALA A 215 -7.49 -0.28 18.02
C ALA A 215 -6.30 -0.73 18.90
N TYR A 216 -6.20 -2.02 19.24
CA TYR A 216 -5.11 -2.58 20.05
C TYR A 216 -3.80 -2.61 19.27
N GLU A 217 -3.80 -3.12 18.04
CA GLU A 217 -2.57 -3.18 17.22
C GLU A 217 -2.06 -1.78 16.93
N SER A 218 -2.96 -0.84 16.65
CA SER A 218 -2.59 0.57 16.43
C SER A 218 -2.01 1.21 17.69
N LEU A 219 -2.55 0.92 18.88
CA LEU A 219 -2.01 1.44 20.14
C LEU A 219 -0.67 0.78 20.50
N ALA A 220 -0.54 -0.53 20.30
CA ALA A 220 0.72 -1.24 20.49
C ALA A 220 1.81 -0.67 19.59
N TRP A 221 1.49 -0.41 18.31
CA TRP A 221 2.41 0.25 17.39
C TRP A 221 2.78 1.67 17.81
N ALA A 222 1.80 2.46 18.27
CA ALA A 222 2.04 3.79 18.80
C ALA A 222 3.00 3.79 20.00
N LEU A 223 2.84 2.84 20.92
CA LEU A 223 3.70 2.68 22.08
C LEU A 223 5.14 2.26 21.67
N VAL A 224 5.28 1.35 20.69
CA VAL A 224 6.59 1.01 20.12
C VAL A 224 7.27 2.24 19.50
N LEU A 225 6.52 3.04 18.74
CA LEU A 225 7.04 4.29 18.17
C LEU A 225 7.42 5.29 19.26
N GLN A 226 6.63 5.43 20.32
CA GLN A 226 6.98 6.31 21.45
C GLN A 226 8.33 5.91 22.05
N HIS A 227 8.56 4.60 22.23
CA HIS A 227 9.84 4.09 22.73
C HIS A 227 11.01 4.47 21.81
N TYR A 228 10.89 4.28 20.50
CA TYR A 228 12.01 4.54 19.59
C TYR A 228 12.20 6.01 19.22
N THR A 229 11.12 6.79 19.23
CA THR A 229 11.14 8.22 18.89
C THR A 229 11.29 9.13 20.11
N GLN A 230 11.12 8.58 21.32
CA GLN A 230 11.12 9.32 22.59
C GLN A 230 10.08 10.45 22.60
N SER A 231 8.96 10.25 21.90
CA SER A 231 7.86 11.20 21.75
C SER A 231 6.54 10.55 22.15
N ALA A 232 5.74 11.22 22.98
CA ALA A 232 4.40 10.77 23.30
C ALA A 232 3.38 11.09 22.20
N ASP A 233 3.68 12.05 21.32
CA ASP A 233 2.88 12.34 20.13
C ASP A 233 3.54 11.64 18.93
N VAL A 234 2.89 10.58 18.46
CA VAL A 234 3.40 9.68 17.43
C VAL A 234 2.47 9.66 16.24
N CYS A 235 3.04 9.44 15.05
CA CYS A 235 2.28 9.36 13.81
C CYS A 235 2.84 8.25 12.91
N PHE A 236 1.96 7.50 12.25
CA PHE A 236 2.31 6.44 11.32
C PHE A 236 1.23 6.28 10.25
N GLY A 237 1.54 5.59 9.15
CA GLY A 237 0.56 5.31 8.12
C GLY A 237 -0.36 4.15 8.53
N SER A 238 -1.65 4.29 8.29
CA SER A 238 -2.61 3.20 8.42
C SER A 238 -3.21 2.91 7.04
N ILE A 239 -3.11 1.66 6.60
CA ILE A 239 -3.72 1.24 5.33
C ILE A 239 -5.22 1.06 5.53
N VAL A 240 -6.00 1.64 4.62
CA VAL A 240 -7.44 1.43 4.53
C VAL A 240 -7.79 0.89 3.15
N SER A 241 -8.86 0.09 3.07
CA SER A 241 -9.23 -0.62 1.84
C SER A 241 -9.70 0.31 0.72
N GLY A 242 -10.31 1.45 1.07
CA GLY A 242 -11.02 2.34 0.13
C GLY A 242 -12.29 1.72 -0.47
N ARG A 243 -12.69 0.52 -0.03
CA ARG A 243 -13.84 -0.24 -0.54
C ARG A 243 -15.12 -0.07 0.31
N ASP A 244 -15.07 0.84 1.28
CA ASP A 244 -16.18 1.13 2.20
C ASP A 244 -17.17 2.19 1.67
N ILE A 245 -17.01 2.62 0.42
CA ILE A 245 -17.94 3.54 -0.23
C ILE A 245 -19.21 2.83 -0.70
N PRO A 246 -20.36 3.54 -0.81
CA PRO A 246 -21.64 2.95 -1.21
C PRO A 246 -21.74 2.70 -2.72
N LEU A 247 -20.76 1.99 -3.30
CA LEU A 247 -20.73 1.56 -4.70
C LEU A 247 -21.10 0.07 -4.79
N PRO A 248 -22.15 -0.29 -5.53
CA PRO A 248 -22.51 -1.70 -5.74
C PRO A 248 -21.33 -2.51 -6.28
N HIS A 249 -21.14 -3.71 -5.72
CA HIS A 249 -20.11 -4.66 -6.13
C HIS A 249 -18.66 -4.22 -5.95
N ILE A 250 -18.38 -3.16 -5.17
CA ILE A 250 -17.03 -2.68 -4.96
C ILE A 250 -16.05 -3.74 -4.45
N TRP A 251 -16.52 -4.69 -3.64
CA TRP A 251 -15.71 -5.82 -3.15
C TRP A 251 -15.40 -6.88 -4.22
N GLN A 252 -16.01 -6.80 -5.40
CA GLN A 252 -15.71 -7.65 -6.56
C GLN A 252 -14.95 -6.89 -7.67
N MET A 253 -14.66 -5.60 -7.48
CA MET A 253 -13.93 -4.80 -8.47
C MET A 253 -12.42 -5.01 -8.36
N VAL A 254 -11.74 -5.01 -9.50
CA VAL A 254 -10.27 -4.98 -9.59
C VAL A 254 -9.83 -3.54 -9.81
N GLY A 255 -8.89 -3.07 -8.99
CA GLY A 255 -8.39 -1.70 -9.09
C GLY A 255 -7.56 -1.27 -7.87
N PRO A 256 -6.94 -0.09 -7.93
CA PRO A 256 -6.21 0.50 -6.81
C PRO A 256 -7.19 1.27 -5.92
N PHE A 257 -7.85 0.59 -4.98
CA PHE A 257 -8.80 1.23 -4.06
C PHE A 257 -8.15 1.70 -2.76
N PHE A 258 -7.15 0.95 -2.28
CA PHE A 258 -6.53 1.23 -0.99
C PHE A 258 -5.97 2.65 -0.89
N ASN A 259 -5.87 3.13 0.34
CA ASN A 259 -5.19 4.37 0.65
C ASN A 259 -4.38 4.22 1.93
N ILE A 260 -3.38 5.08 2.10
CA ILE A 260 -2.59 5.20 3.33
C ILE A 260 -2.98 6.52 3.97
N LEU A 261 -3.35 6.46 5.25
CA LEU A 261 -3.80 7.63 6.00
C LEU A 261 -2.96 7.84 7.24
N PRO A 262 -2.68 9.11 7.63
CA PRO A 262 -2.03 9.39 8.90
C PRO A 262 -2.86 8.91 10.09
N CYS A 263 -2.27 8.07 10.93
CA CYS A 263 -2.75 7.71 12.25
C CYS A 263 -1.87 8.44 13.28
N ARG A 264 -2.43 9.44 13.95
CA ARG A 264 -1.73 10.17 15.01
C ARG A 264 -2.32 9.79 16.37
N MET A 265 -1.45 9.56 17.34
CA MET A 265 -1.82 9.31 18.73
C MET A 265 -0.98 10.15 19.68
N VAL A 266 -1.64 10.81 20.62
CA VAL A 266 -1.00 11.53 21.73
C VAL A 266 -1.18 10.69 22.99
N LEU A 267 -0.07 10.17 23.49
CA LEU A 267 0.04 9.18 24.57
C LEU A 267 0.39 9.81 25.93
N ASP A 268 0.35 11.14 26.03
CA ASP A 268 0.50 11.89 27.27
C ASP A 268 -0.68 12.85 27.47
N GLY A 269 -0.73 13.47 28.65
CA GLY A 269 -1.76 14.43 29.06
C GLY A 269 -2.78 13.87 30.06
N ASP A 270 -3.47 14.80 30.71
CA ASP A 270 -4.58 14.52 31.62
C ASP A 270 -5.91 14.62 30.87
N VAL A 271 -6.92 13.87 31.33
CA VAL A 271 -8.31 14.10 30.91
C VAL A 271 -8.85 15.38 31.55
N ASP A 272 -9.96 15.92 31.03
CA ASP A 272 -10.54 17.22 31.43
C ASP A 272 -10.79 17.39 32.94
N ASP A 273 -10.84 16.29 33.69
CA ASP A 273 -11.05 16.25 35.15
C ASP A 273 -9.74 16.18 35.96
N GLY A 274 -8.57 16.23 35.31
CA GLY A 274 -7.24 16.19 35.93
C GLY A 274 -6.77 14.78 36.32
N ALA A 275 -7.49 13.73 35.93
CA ALA A 275 -7.01 12.35 36.09
C ALA A 275 -6.01 11.99 34.97
N PRO A 276 -5.04 11.11 35.25
CA PRO A 276 -4.14 10.63 34.21
C PRO A 276 -4.93 9.85 33.16
N ARG A 277 -4.61 10.06 31.89
CA ARG A 277 -5.26 9.36 30.78
C ARG A 277 -4.98 7.86 30.86
N THR A 278 -6.03 7.03 30.82
CA THR A 278 -5.89 5.57 30.91
C THR A 278 -5.68 4.93 29.55
N VAL A 279 -5.20 3.68 29.53
CA VAL A 279 -5.14 2.85 28.32
C VAL A 279 -6.50 2.76 27.62
N LEU A 280 -7.57 2.54 28.39
CA LEU A 280 -8.91 2.45 27.85
C LEU A 280 -9.39 3.75 27.22
N ASP A 281 -8.99 4.91 27.75
CA ASP A 281 -9.31 6.22 27.16
C ASP A 281 -8.62 6.40 25.80
N VAL A 282 -7.36 5.97 25.69
CA VAL A 282 -6.62 6.00 24.43
C VAL A 282 -7.22 5.03 23.42
N LEU A 283 -7.58 3.80 23.83
CA LEU A 283 -8.26 2.83 22.96
C LEU A 283 -9.60 3.36 22.44
N ARG A 284 -10.42 3.97 23.31
CA ARG A 284 -11.70 4.58 22.91
C ARG A 284 -11.51 5.73 21.94
N ALA A 285 -10.56 6.62 22.22
CA ALA A 285 -10.24 7.74 21.33
C ALA A 285 -9.75 7.21 19.97
N ASN A 286 -8.87 6.21 19.97
CA ASN A 286 -8.38 5.60 18.73
C ASN A 286 -9.50 4.90 17.96
N GLN A 287 -10.42 4.18 18.61
CA GLN A 287 -11.57 3.56 17.96
C GLN A 287 -12.45 4.60 17.24
N MET A 288 -12.69 5.75 17.85
CA MET A 288 -13.42 6.85 17.21
C MET A 288 -12.63 7.44 16.03
N SER A 289 -11.32 7.62 16.19
CA SER A 289 -10.44 8.11 15.12
C SER A 289 -10.34 7.14 13.95
N ILE A 290 -10.36 5.81 14.18
CA ILE A 290 -10.42 4.79 13.12
C ILE A 290 -11.67 5.01 12.26
N GLN A 291 -12.83 5.15 12.92
CA GLN A 291 -14.09 5.38 12.20
C GLN A 291 -14.02 6.66 11.37
N ARG A 292 -13.58 7.77 11.96
CA ARG A 292 -13.42 9.05 11.24
C ARG A 292 -12.45 8.95 10.06
N ARG A 293 -11.30 8.28 10.23
CA ARG A 293 -10.37 8.04 9.11
C ARG A 293 -11.02 7.26 7.98
N ASN A 294 -11.86 6.26 8.29
CA ASN A 294 -12.57 5.49 7.28
C ASN A 294 -13.63 6.32 6.55
N ASP A 295 -14.30 7.24 7.24
CA ASP A 295 -15.28 8.15 6.65
C ASP A 295 -14.61 9.21 5.74
N ASP A 296 -13.34 9.55 6.01
CA ASP A 296 -12.59 10.66 5.40
C ASP A 296 -11.33 10.20 4.62
N HIS A 297 -11.37 8.98 4.06
CA HIS A 297 -10.19 8.31 3.50
C HIS A 297 -9.80 8.71 2.07
N HIS A 298 -10.39 9.74 1.47
CA HIS A 298 -10.32 9.95 0.01
C HIS A 298 -9.08 10.71 -0.46
N TYR A 299 -8.33 11.31 0.46
CA TYR A 299 -7.12 12.08 0.17
C TYR A 299 -5.86 11.30 0.50
N SER A 300 -4.84 11.44 -0.34
CA SER A 300 -3.51 10.89 -0.08
C SER A 300 -2.82 11.62 1.07
N VAL A 301 -1.84 10.96 1.69
CA VAL A 301 -1.00 11.57 2.74
C VAL A 301 -0.42 12.93 2.32
N PRO A 302 0.18 13.10 1.12
CA PRO A 302 0.74 14.39 0.71
C PRO A 302 -0.31 15.51 0.65
N GLU A 303 -1.52 15.21 0.21
CA GLU A 303 -2.60 16.20 0.15
C GLU A 303 -3.13 16.53 1.54
N VAL A 304 -3.34 15.53 2.38
CA VAL A 304 -3.72 15.70 3.79
C VAL A 304 -2.71 16.57 4.54
N VAL A 305 -1.41 16.29 4.39
CA VAL A 305 -0.30 17.05 4.99
C VAL A 305 -0.31 18.51 4.52
N ARG A 306 -0.51 18.72 3.22
CA ARG A 306 -0.57 20.06 2.60
C ARG A 306 -1.76 20.86 3.11
N GLN A 307 -2.94 20.26 3.13
CA GLN A 307 -4.19 20.89 3.58
C GLN A 307 -4.17 21.20 5.08
N ALA A 308 -3.51 20.34 5.88
CA ALA A 308 -3.28 20.57 7.31
C ALA A 308 -2.27 21.70 7.59
N GLY A 309 -1.57 22.21 6.56
CA GLY A 309 -0.59 23.29 6.71
C GLY A 309 0.66 22.88 7.48
N LEU A 310 1.00 21.59 7.48
CA LEU A 310 2.19 21.10 8.16
C LEU A 310 3.45 21.54 7.40
N ALA A 311 4.46 22.01 8.14
CA ALA A 311 5.75 22.44 7.58
C ALA A 311 6.65 21.23 7.23
N ILE A 312 6.16 20.38 6.33
CA ILE A 312 6.90 19.22 5.80
C ILE A 312 7.39 19.60 4.40
N HIS A 313 8.71 19.66 4.22
CA HIS A 313 9.34 20.20 3.01
C HIS A 313 10.27 19.19 2.34
N GLY A 314 10.31 19.22 1.00
CA GLY A 314 11.20 18.36 0.21
C GLY A 314 10.89 16.87 0.42
N ASP A 315 11.92 16.04 0.54
CA ASP A 315 11.81 14.58 0.73
C ASP A 315 11.46 14.18 2.18
N GLN A 316 10.97 15.12 2.99
CA GLN A 316 10.56 14.81 4.35
C GLN A 316 9.20 14.12 4.34
N GLN A 317 9.14 12.89 4.84
CA GLN A 317 7.87 12.22 5.15
C GLN A 317 7.41 12.56 6.58
N LEU A 318 6.08 12.64 6.79
CA LEU A 318 5.45 12.74 8.11
C LEU A 318 5.76 11.49 8.95
N PHE A 319 5.79 10.32 8.33
CA PHE A 319 6.17 9.06 8.95
C PHE A 319 6.86 8.15 7.94
N ASN A 320 7.71 7.25 8.43
CA ASN A 320 8.42 6.26 7.61
C ASN A 320 7.95 4.82 7.88
N THR A 321 6.87 4.64 8.65
CA THR A 321 6.31 3.31 8.95
C THR A 321 4.81 3.26 8.74
N VAL A 322 4.32 2.07 8.39
CA VAL A 322 2.90 1.80 8.14
C VAL A 322 2.46 0.57 8.91
N LEU A 323 1.24 0.59 9.45
CA LEU A 323 0.56 -0.55 10.04
C LEU A 323 -0.69 -0.87 9.19
N THR A 324 -0.82 -2.13 8.81
CA THR A 324 -2.07 -2.67 8.26
C THR A 324 -2.62 -3.76 9.18
N VAL A 325 -3.92 -3.77 9.38
CA VAL A 325 -4.61 -4.81 10.14
C VAL A 325 -5.65 -5.39 9.21
N GLN A 326 -5.49 -6.67 8.87
CA GLN A 326 -6.33 -7.34 7.89
C GLN A 326 -6.72 -8.74 8.37
N PRO A 327 -7.92 -9.23 8.03
CA PRO A 327 -8.24 -10.62 8.29
C PRO A 327 -7.30 -11.55 7.53
N GLN A 328 -7.04 -12.73 8.08
CA GLN A 328 -6.30 -13.77 7.39
C GLN A 328 -7.01 -14.10 6.09
N PHE A 329 -6.23 -14.02 5.02
CA PHE A 329 -6.70 -14.49 3.74
C PHE A 329 -6.73 -16.01 3.77
N GLU A 330 -7.91 -16.60 3.94
CA GLU A 330 -8.11 -18.00 3.61
C GLU A 330 -8.34 -18.10 2.10
N PRO A 331 -7.43 -18.72 1.33
CA PRO A 331 -7.75 -19.11 -0.03
C PRO A 331 -8.88 -20.12 0.07
N SER A 332 -10.12 -19.64 -0.07
CA SER A 332 -11.27 -20.52 -0.18
C SER A 332 -10.96 -21.46 -1.34
N THR A 333 -11.00 -22.76 -1.10
CA THR A 333 -11.01 -23.73 -2.20
C THR A 333 -12.20 -23.33 -3.05
N SER A 334 -11.92 -22.79 -4.24
CA SER A 334 -13.00 -22.30 -5.09
C SER A 334 -13.95 -23.48 -5.34
N ALA A 335 -15.25 -23.20 -5.53
CA ALA A 335 -16.24 -24.23 -5.88
C ALA A 335 -15.83 -25.08 -7.11
N THR A 336 -14.83 -24.60 -7.86
CA THR A 336 -14.23 -25.20 -9.04
C THR A 336 -13.20 -26.32 -8.75
N GLY A 337 -12.79 -26.48 -7.49
CA GLY A 337 -11.75 -27.42 -7.07
C GLY A 337 -10.32 -27.00 -7.46
N ILE A 338 -10.12 -25.76 -7.93
CA ILE A 338 -8.80 -25.16 -8.19
C ILE A 338 -8.48 -24.22 -7.01
N GLY A 339 -7.30 -24.40 -6.42
CA GLY A 339 -6.77 -23.57 -5.36
C GLY A 339 -5.42 -22.97 -5.74
N PHE A 340 -5.09 -21.84 -5.13
CA PHE A 340 -3.83 -21.14 -5.33
C PHE A 340 -3.14 -20.95 -3.98
N ILE A 341 -1.83 -21.12 -3.97
CA ILE A 341 -0.99 -20.93 -2.78
C ILE A 341 -0.01 -19.83 -3.13
N LEU A 342 0.01 -18.76 -2.32
CA LEU A 342 1.01 -17.72 -2.45
C LEU A 342 2.35 -18.27 -1.95
N LEU A 343 3.36 -18.26 -2.82
CA LEU A 343 4.71 -18.75 -2.47
C LEU A 343 5.64 -17.62 -2.04
N GLU A 344 5.50 -16.46 -2.67
CA GLU A 344 6.36 -15.30 -2.46
C GLU A 344 5.65 -14.04 -2.93
N ILE A 345 5.91 -12.93 -2.26
CA ILE A 345 5.46 -11.59 -2.63
C ILE A 345 6.66 -10.65 -2.51
N ASP A 346 6.87 -9.86 -3.55
CA ASP A 346 7.83 -8.76 -3.56
C ASP A 346 7.03 -7.48 -3.74
N ASP A 347 6.83 -6.75 -2.63
CA ASP A 347 6.03 -5.53 -2.59
C ASP A 347 6.88 -4.36 -2.07
N ALA A 348 7.55 -3.70 -3.01
CA ALA A 348 8.38 -2.54 -2.73
C ALA A 348 7.53 -1.35 -2.29
N THR A 349 7.80 -0.83 -1.09
CA THR A 349 7.09 0.35 -0.55
C THR A 349 8.03 1.54 -0.34
N GLU A 350 7.48 2.75 -0.34
CA GLU A 350 8.23 3.98 -0.04
C GLU A 350 8.54 4.17 1.47
N TYR A 351 8.02 3.29 2.31
CA TYR A 351 8.17 3.33 3.76
C TYR A 351 9.34 2.44 4.17
N ASP A 352 10.04 2.84 5.24
CA ASP A 352 11.17 2.06 5.75
C ASP A 352 10.72 0.70 6.29
N MET A 353 9.48 0.62 6.82
CA MET A 353 8.85 -0.60 7.29
C MET A 353 7.32 -0.56 7.22
N CYS A 354 6.71 -1.62 6.71
CA CYS A 354 5.29 -1.90 6.76
C CYS A 354 5.05 -3.13 7.64
N LEU A 355 4.31 -2.99 8.73
CA LEU A 355 3.91 -4.10 9.60
C LEU A 355 2.49 -4.51 9.26
N ALA A 356 2.29 -5.76 8.82
CA ALA A 356 0.97 -6.34 8.65
C ALA A 356 0.61 -7.21 9.86
N ALA A 357 -0.52 -6.91 10.49
CA ALA A 357 -1.15 -7.76 11.49
C ALA A 357 -2.31 -8.53 10.84
N VAL A 358 -2.09 -9.83 10.63
CA VAL A 358 -3.00 -10.74 9.95
C VAL A 358 -3.83 -11.48 10.98
N LEU A 359 -5.12 -11.17 11.05
CA LEU A 359 -6.04 -11.66 12.09
C LEU A 359 -6.66 -13.00 11.70
N SER A 360 -6.42 -14.04 12.48
CA SER A 360 -7.10 -15.33 12.38
C SER A 360 -7.85 -15.68 13.68
N PRO A 361 -8.76 -16.67 13.68
CA PRO A 361 -9.48 -17.04 14.90
C PRO A 361 -8.53 -17.46 16.03
N GLY A 362 -8.36 -16.57 17.01
CA GLY A 362 -7.50 -16.80 18.18
C GLY A 362 -6.00 -16.59 17.94
N CYS A 363 -5.59 -16.05 16.79
CA CYS A 363 -4.19 -15.74 16.50
C CYS A 363 -4.07 -14.49 15.60
N ILE A 364 -2.97 -13.76 15.73
CA ILE A 364 -2.52 -12.63 14.95
C ILE A 364 -1.14 -13.03 14.48
N GLU A 365 -0.95 -13.07 13.18
CA GLU A 365 0.36 -13.25 12.58
C GLU A 365 0.90 -11.87 12.22
N LEU A 366 2.10 -11.56 12.71
CA LEU A 366 2.80 -10.33 12.34
C LEU A 366 3.73 -10.60 11.17
N GLU A 367 3.57 -9.84 10.09
CA GLU A 367 4.35 -9.93 8.85
C GLU A 367 5.04 -8.58 8.60
N PRO A 368 6.33 -8.43 8.94
CA PRO A 368 7.08 -7.22 8.66
C PRO A 368 7.61 -7.24 7.21
N GLY A 369 7.30 -6.20 6.44
CA GLY A 369 7.98 -5.85 5.19
C GLY A 369 8.90 -4.66 5.42
N TYR A 370 10.19 -4.76 5.10
CA TYR A 370 11.16 -3.69 5.34
C TYR A 370 12.34 -3.78 4.38
N TRP A 371 13.04 -2.66 4.22
CA TRP A 371 14.26 -2.62 3.42
C TRP A 371 15.46 -2.99 4.28
N SER A 372 16.33 -3.88 3.79
CA SER A 372 17.63 -4.16 4.45
C SER A 372 18.52 -2.91 4.53
N SER A 373 18.32 -1.96 3.62
CA SER A 373 18.97 -0.64 3.61
C SER A 373 18.49 0.29 4.73
N THR A 374 17.43 -0.04 5.45
CA THR A 374 16.86 0.77 6.54
C THR A 374 16.80 0.00 7.87
N CYS A 375 16.59 -1.31 7.86
CA CYS A 375 16.39 -2.15 9.04
C CYS A 375 17.14 -3.49 8.95
N LEU A 376 17.73 -3.91 10.08
CA LEU A 376 18.35 -5.23 10.29
C LEU A 376 17.33 -6.22 10.85
N ASP A 377 17.42 -7.49 10.49
CA ASP A 377 16.55 -8.57 10.98
C ASP A 377 16.48 -8.64 12.52
N ALA A 378 17.63 -8.51 13.20
CA ALA A 378 17.70 -8.48 14.65
C ALA A 378 16.99 -7.25 15.25
N TYR A 379 17.01 -6.13 14.53
CA TYR A 379 16.31 -4.92 14.95
C TYR A 379 14.80 -5.06 14.76
N VAL A 380 14.35 -5.66 13.66
CA VAL A 380 12.93 -5.97 13.43
C VAL A 380 12.43 -6.96 14.47
N SER A 381 13.22 -7.98 14.81
CA SER A 381 12.88 -8.93 15.88
C SER A 381 12.67 -8.21 17.23
N GLU A 382 13.56 -7.27 17.59
CA GLU A 382 13.39 -6.45 18.81
C GLU A 382 12.10 -5.63 18.78
N ILE A 383 11.78 -5.03 17.63
CA ILE A 383 10.55 -4.25 17.42
C ILE A 383 9.31 -5.14 17.59
N LEU A 384 9.31 -6.33 17.00
CA LEU A 384 8.21 -7.28 17.10
C LEU A 384 8.01 -7.77 18.54
N ASP A 385 9.09 -8.10 19.26
CA ASP A 385 9.01 -8.49 20.67
C ASP A 385 8.37 -7.38 21.52
N ARG A 386 8.74 -6.12 21.26
CA ARG A 386 8.12 -4.95 21.93
C ARG A 386 6.66 -4.77 21.56
N PHE A 387 6.31 -4.96 20.30
CA PHE A 387 4.91 -4.92 19.86
C PHE A 387 4.08 -5.99 20.59
N CYS A 388 4.57 -7.23 20.63
CA CYS A 388 3.95 -8.34 21.35
C CYS A 388 3.77 -8.00 22.85
N GLY A 389 4.82 -7.50 23.49
CA GLY A 389 4.78 -7.07 24.89
C GLY A 389 3.77 -5.95 25.13
N ALA A 390 3.70 -4.97 24.23
CA ALA A 390 2.73 -3.88 24.31
C ALA A 390 1.29 -4.37 24.19
N VAL A 391 0.99 -5.27 23.24
CA VAL A 391 -0.34 -5.88 23.11
C VAL A 391 -0.75 -6.59 24.40
N GLY A 392 0.12 -7.43 24.96
CA GLY A 392 -0.15 -8.12 26.22
C GLY A 392 -0.40 -7.15 27.37
N TRP A 393 0.43 -6.12 27.49
CA TRP A 393 0.31 -5.13 28.55
C TRP A 393 -0.99 -4.32 28.45
N ILE A 394 -1.37 -3.86 27.26
CA ILE A 394 -2.63 -3.12 26.99
C ILE A 394 -3.84 -3.91 27.49
N VAL A 395 -3.82 -5.23 27.28
CA VAL A 395 -4.95 -6.12 27.63
C VAL A 395 -5.03 -6.38 29.12
N ASP A 396 -3.88 -6.53 29.77
CA ASP A 396 -3.84 -6.81 31.21
C ASP A 396 -4.08 -5.56 32.07
N HIS A 397 -3.80 -4.35 31.54
CA HIS A 397 -3.82 -3.09 32.30
C HIS A 397 -4.71 -1.98 31.70
N PRO A 398 -5.97 -2.25 31.30
CA PRO A 398 -6.79 -1.26 30.61
C PRO A 398 -7.15 -0.02 31.45
N GLY A 399 -7.14 -0.14 32.78
CA GLY A 399 -7.45 0.95 33.71
C GLY A 399 -6.24 1.76 34.16
N ASP A 400 -5.02 1.33 33.82
CA ASP A 400 -3.80 2.00 34.27
C ASP A 400 -3.52 3.23 33.40
N ALA A 401 -2.74 4.16 33.95
CA ALA A 401 -2.28 5.32 33.22
C ALA A 401 -1.44 4.88 31.99
N ILE A 402 -1.68 5.48 30.82
CA ILE A 402 -0.94 5.13 29.61
C ILE A 402 0.57 5.39 29.77
N THR A 403 0.96 6.35 30.61
CA THR A 403 2.36 6.65 30.93
C THR A 403 3.02 5.59 31.82
N ALA A 404 2.24 4.66 32.39
CA ALA A 404 2.77 3.56 33.21
C ALA A 404 3.21 2.36 32.37
N VAL A 405 2.96 2.36 31.05
CA VAL A 405 3.49 1.34 30.13
C VAL A 405 5.02 1.39 30.20
N ALA A 406 5.63 0.36 30.79
CA ALA A 406 7.07 0.21 30.85
C ALA A 406 7.54 -0.73 29.72
N PHE A 407 8.50 -0.25 28.93
CA PHE A 407 9.11 -0.96 27.80
C PHE A 407 10.48 -1.55 28.11
#